data_AF-A0A932T4D8-F1
#
_entry.id   AF-A0A932T4D8-F1
#
_cell.length_a   1.000
_cell.length_b   1.000
_cell.length_c   1.000
_cell.angle_alpha   90.00
_cell.angle_beta   90.00
_cell.angle_gamma   90.00
#
_symmetry.space_group_name_H-M   'P 1'
#
loop_
_entity.id
_entity.type
_entity.pdbx_description
1 polymer ?
#
loop_
_entity_poly.entity_id
_entity_poly.type
_entity_poly.pdbx_seq_one_letter_code
_entity_poly.pdbx_strand_id
1 'polypeptide(L)'
;MSILLPALAAACAAFCLWLIVRIVNRRERWAKRMLTVVVGVPALYVLGFGPTCWLVDRGFLAARPAAVAYFPILKFIYFSDSSASKSIEWYARIGNICDHQWTTSRLFDAAGLTPWASTVWPQSMRHDEAHRSDDY
;
A
#
# COMPACT_ATOMS: atom_id res chain seq x y z
N MET A 1 -58.22 -18.17 27.33
CA MET A 1 -56.74 -18.19 27.31
C MET A 1 -56.14 -18.55 25.92
N SER A 2 -56.95 -18.70 24.87
CA SER A 2 -56.52 -19.12 23.52
C SER A 2 -55.84 -18.04 22.67
N ILE A 3 -55.90 -16.76 23.07
CA ILE A 3 -55.40 -15.61 22.27
C ILE A 3 -53.93 -15.27 22.59
N LEU A 4 -53.45 -15.62 23.79
CA LEU A 4 -52.10 -15.27 24.24
C LEU A 4 -51.00 -16.03 23.48
N LEU A 5 -51.20 -17.33 23.26
CA LEU A 5 -50.26 -18.17 22.52
C LEU A 5 -50.04 -17.68 21.07
N PRO A 6 -51.08 -17.44 20.25
CA PRO A 6 -50.89 -16.93 18.90
C PRO A 6 -50.32 -15.50 18.87
N ALA A 7 -50.68 -14.65 19.84
CA ALA A 7 -50.12 -13.31 19.95
C ALA A 7 -48.60 -13.33 20.24
N LEU A 8 -48.15 -14.18 21.17
CA LEU A 8 -46.72 -14.37 21.46
C LEU A 8 -45.97 -14.98 20.28
N ALA A 9 -46.57 -15.96 19.59
CA ALA A 9 -45.97 -16.56 18.40
C ALA A 9 -45.80 -15.52 17.27
N ALA A 10 -46.83 -14.70 17.03
CA ALA A 10 -46.78 -13.61 16.05
C ALA A 10 -45.74 -12.56 16.43
N ALA A 11 -45.66 -12.16 17.70
CA ALA A 11 -44.66 -11.21 18.18
C ALA A 11 -43.23 -11.75 18.05
N CYS A 12 -43.01 -13.04 18.37
CA CYS A 12 -41.73 -13.70 18.21
C CYS A 12 -41.31 -13.76 16.73
N ALA A 13 -42.22 -14.17 15.84
CA ALA A 13 -41.97 -14.20 14.41
C ALA A 13 -41.65 -12.80 13.85
N ALA A 14 -42.41 -11.79 14.24
CA ALA A 14 -42.17 -10.39 13.84
C ALA A 14 -40.79 -9.90 14.33
N PHE A 15 -40.42 -10.23 15.57
CA PHE A 15 -39.12 -9.88 16.12
C PHE A 15 -37.96 -10.59 15.40
N CYS A 16 -38.11 -11.88 15.10
CA CYS A 16 -37.14 -12.66 14.34
C CYS A 16 -36.93 -12.07 12.93
N LEU A 17 -38.01 -11.76 12.21
CA LEU A 17 -37.93 -11.14 10.88
C LEU A 17 -37.26 -9.76 10.95
N TRP A 18 -37.62 -8.94 11.94
CA TRP A 18 -37.01 -7.62 12.14
C TRP A 18 -35.50 -7.72 12.41
N LEU A 19 -35.07 -8.68 13.24
CA LEU A 19 -33.65 -8.91 13.50
C LEU A 19 -32.89 -9.36 12.25
N ILE A 20 -33.46 -10.29 11.46
CA ILE A 20 -32.82 -10.76 10.22
C ILE A 20 -32.62 -9.60 9.25
N VAL A 21 -33.68 -8.81 9.00
CA VAL A 21 -33.59 -7.62 8.12
C VAL A 21 -32.52 -6.65 8.62
N ARG A 22 -32.44 -6.43 9.94
CA ARG A 22 -31.43 -5.54 10.53
C ARG A 22 -30.01 -6.08 10.40
N ILE A 23 -29.80 -7.38 10.55
CA ILE A 23 -28.49 -8.03 10.39
C ILE A 23 -28.03 -7.97 8.92
N VAL A 24 -28.93 -8.26 7.98
CA VAL A 24 -28.62 -8.19 6.54
C VAL A 24 -28.30 -6.76 6.11
N ASN A 25 -29.16 -5.79 6.45
CA ASN A 25 -28.94 -4.38 6.12
C ASN A 25 -27.65 -3.82 6.77
N ARG A 26 -27.25 -4.36 7.93
CA ARG A 26 -25.94 -4.03 8.54
C ARG A 26 -24.80 -4.67 7.73
N ARG A 27 -24.88 -5.97 7.41
CA ARG A 27 -23.83 -6.68 6.65
C ARG A 27 -23.54 -6.06 5.29
N GLU A 28 -24.56 -5.59 4.57
CA GLU A 28 -24.35 -4.95 3.26
C GLU A 28 -23.49 -3.68 3.36
N ARG A 29 -23.68 -2.86 4.40
CA ARG A 29 -22.85 -1.67 4.61
C ARG A 29 -21.42 -2.01 5.02
N TRP A 30 -21.25 -3.04 5.86
CA TRP A 30 -19.92 -3.51 6.24
C TRP A 30 -19.19 -4.13 5.06
N ALA A 31 -19.88 -4.90 4.20
CA ALA A 31 -19.30 -5.48 3.00
C ALA A 31 -18.83 -4.40 2.02
N LYS A 32 -19.66 -3.38 1.75
CA LYS A 32 -19.27 -2.26 0.88
C LYS A 32 -18.07 -1.50 1.43
N ARG A 33 -18.07 -1.17 2.74
CA ARG A 33 -16.94 -0.48 3.38
C ARG A 33 -15.67 -1.33 3.37
N MET A 34 -15.77 -2.62 3.67
CA MET A 34 -14.63 -3.52 3.64
C MET A 34 -14.08 -3.66 2.22
N LEU A 35 -14.92 -3.77 1.20
CA LEU A 35 -14.46 -3.80 -0.19
C LEU A 35 -13.68 -2.53 -0.55
N THR A 36 -14.22 -1.35 -0.19
CA THR A 36 -13.52 -0.07 -0.44
C THR A 36 -12.18 -0.01 0.29
N VAL A 37 -12.08 -0.50 1.52
CA VAL A 37 -10.81 -0.51 2.26
C VAL A 37 -9.85 -1.53 1.68
N VAL A 38 -10.31 -2.74 1.40
CA VAL A 38 -9.51 -3.86 0.90
C VAL A 38 -8.97 -3.59 -0.50
N VAL A 39 -9.71 -2.90 -1.36
CA VAL A 39 -9.24 -2.55 -2.72
C VAL A 39 -8.58 -1.18 -2.75
N GLY A 40 -9.19 -0.20 -2.06
CA GLY A 40 -8.74 1.18 -2.09
C GLY A 40 -7.40 1.38 -1.39
N VAL A 41 -7.17 0.74 -0.24
CA VAL A 41 -5.89 0.90 0.46
C VAL A 41 -4.71 0.35 -0.37
N PRO A 42 -4.76 -0.87 -0.92
CA PRO A 42 -3.68 -1.35 -1.80
C PRO A 42 -3.52 -0.52 -3.08
N ALA A 43 -4.61 -0.08 -3.68
CA ALA A 43 -4.54 0.78 -4.87
C ALA A 43 -3.85 2.10 -4.55
N LEU A 44 -4.24 2.78 -3.47
CA LEU A 44 -3.60 4.01 -3.00
C LEU A 44 -2.13 3.79 -2.63
N TYR A 45 -1.81 2.64 -2.04
CA TYR A 45 -0.45 2.27 -1.70
C TYR A 45 0.43 2.15 -2.95
N VAL A 46 0.00 1.40 -3.96
CA VAL A 46 0.75 1.28 -5.24
C VAL A 46 0.84 2.64 -5.96
N LEU A 47 -0.24 3.42 -5.98
CA LEU A 47 -0.23 4.76 -6.59
C LEU A 47 0.69 5.74 -5.85
N GLY A 48 0.83 5.62 -4.53
CA GLY A 48 1.74 6.45 -3.74
C GLY A 48 3.23 6.12 -3.96
N PHE A 49 3.55 4.93 -4.48
CA PHE A 49 4.93 4.49 -4.69
C PHE A 49 5.69 5.39 -5.67
N GLY A 50 5.10 5.72 -6.83
CA GLY A 50 5.72 6.57 -7.85
C GLY A 50 6.09 7.97 -7.33
N PRO A 51 5.13 8.75 -6.76
CA PRO A 51 5.42 10.03 -6.13
C PRO A 51 6.45 9.95 -4.99
N THR A 52 6.47 8.85 -4.24
CA THR A 52 7.49 8.64 -3.19
C THR A 52 8.87 8.47 -3.79
N CYS A 53 9.02 7.65 -4.84
CA CYS A 53 10.28 7.49 -5.57
C CYS A 53 10.76 8.85 -6.10
N TRP A 54 9.86 9.66 -6.65
CA TRP A 54 10.17 11.01 -7.11
C TRP A 54 10.65 11.94 -5.99
N LEU A 55 10.01 11.91 -4.81
CA LEU A 55 10.45 12.71 -3.66
C LEU A 55 11.81 12.27 -3.14
N VAL A 56 12.12 10.97 -3.19
CA VAL A 56 13.45 10.43 -2.84
C VAL A 56 14.50 10.88 -3.85
N ASP A 57 14.19 10.82 -5.15
CA ASP A 57 15.06 11.26 -6.25
C ASP A 57 15.45 12.74 -6.12
N ARG A 58 14.48 13.59 -5.77
CA ARG A 58 14.69 15.02 -5.54
C ARG A 58 15.39 15.36 -4.23
N GLY A 59 15.63 14.38 -3.36
CA GLY A 59 16.19 14.60 -2.04
C GLY A 59 15.24 15.32 -1.08
N PHE A 60 13.92 15.24 -1.29
CA PHE A 60 12.93 15.74 -0.33
C PHE A 60 12.60 14.71 0.75
N LEU A 61 12.81 13.43 0.45
CA LEU A 61 12.55 12.32 1.36
C LEU A 61 13.78 11.41 1.47
N ALA A 62 14.09 10.95 2.68
CA ALA A 62 15.16 9.97 2.89
C ALA A 62 14.76 8.62 2.29
N ALA A 63 15.71 7.91 1.68
CA ALA A 63 15.45 6.66 0.98
C ALA A 63 15.04 5.53 1.95
N ARG A 64 15.60 5.48 3.16
CA ARG A 64 15.32 4.41 4.14
C ARG A 64 13.88 4.34 4.62
N PRO A 65 13.24 5.43 5.12
CA PRO A 65 11.84 5.36 5.53
C PRO A 65 10.92 5.02 4.36
N ALA A 66 11.21 5.53 3.15
CA ALA A 66 10.47 5.15 1.94
C ALA A 66 10.64 3.66 1.63
N ALA A 67 11.87 3.14 1.68
CA ALA A 67 12.17 1.74 1.43
C ALA A 67 11.51 0.80 2.45
N VAL A 68 11.48 1.17 3.73
CA VAL A 68 10.77 0.42 4.78
C VAL A 68 9.26 0.43 4.53
N ALA A 69 8.68 1.60 4.24
CA ALA A 69 7.25 1.73 3.98
C ALA A 69 6.81 0.94 2.73
N TYR A 70 7.66 0.90 1.70
CA TYR A 70 7.41 0.24 0.41
C TYR A 70 8.12 -1.12 0.24
N PHE A 71 8.62 -1.70 1.33
CA PHE A 71 9.39 -2.95 1.29
C PHE A 71 8.68 -4.10 0.56
N PRO A 72 7.35 -4.35 0.73
CA PRO A 72 6.65 -5.38 -0.03
C PRO A 72 6.72 -5.18 -1.54
N ILE A 73 6.59 -3.93 -2.01
CA ILE A 73 6.68 -3.60 -3.44
C ILE A 73 8.11 -3.78 -3.93
N LEU A 74 9.09 -3.24 -3.19
CA LEU A 74 10.51 -3.38 -3.56
C LEU A 74 10.94 -4.84 -3.63
N LYS A 75 10.52 -5.65 -2.66
CA LYS A 75 10.74 -7.09 -2.64
C LYS A 75 10.06 -7.77 -3.84
N PHE A 76 8.82 -7.39 -4.15
CA PHE A 76 8.11 -7.92 -5.31
C PHE A 76 8.83 -7.61 -6.62
N ILE A 77 9.27 -6.37 -6.81
CA ILE A 77 10.02 -5.96 -8.00
C ILE A 77 11.34 -6.74 -8.10
N TYR A 78 12.07 -6.84 -6.99
CA TYR A 78 13.38 -7.49 -6.94
C TYR A 78 13.33 -8.99 -7.27
N PHE A 79 12.34 -9.72 -6.76
CA PHE A 79 12.25 -11.18 -6.95
C PHE A 79 11.39 -11.61 -8.14
N SER A 80 10.61 -10.71 -8.76
CA SER A 80 9.67 -11.06 -9.83
C SER A 80 10.08 -10.47 -11.17
N ASP A 81 10.25 -11.33 -12.18
CA ASP A 81 10.40 -10.91 -13.59
C ASP A 81 9.04 -10.81 -14.34
N SER A 82 7.95 -10.66 -13.58
CA SER A 82 6.61 -10.57 -14.16
C SER A 82 6.35 -9.25 -14.89
N SER A 83 5.38 -9.25 -15.81
CA SER A 83 4.91 -8.02 -16.48
C SER A 83 4.40 -6.97 -15.47
N ALA A 84 3.81 -7.43 -14.35
CA ALA A 84 3.39 -6.56 -13.26
C ALA A 84 4.58 -5.85 -12.60
N SER A 85 5.67 -6.57 -12.32
CA SER A 85 6.92 -5.98 -11.79
C SER A 85 7.46 -4.90 -12.72
N LYS A 86 7.56 -5.20 -14.03
CA LYS A 86 8.01 -4.24 -15.06
C LYS A 86 7.12 -3.01 -15.17
N SER A 87 5.81 -3.18 -14.97
CA SER A 87 4.84 -2.07 -15.01
C SER A 87 4.96 -1.16 -13.79
N ILE A 88 5.17 -1.73 -12.60
CA ILE A 88 5.41 -0.96 -11.37
C ILE A 88 6.75 -0.24 -11.46
N GLU A 89 7.78 -0.93 -11.96
CA GLU A 89 9.08 -0.34 -12.19
C GLU A 89 8.99 0.83 -13.19
N TRP A 90 8.31 0.63 -14.32
CA TRP A 90 8.05 1.70 -15.30
C TRP A 90 7.30 2.88 -14.66
N TYR A 91 6.28 2.62 -13.84
CA TYR A 91 5.54 3.67 -13.14
C TYR A 91 6.43 4.48 -12.20
N ALA A 92 7.34 3.83 -11.47
CA ALA A 92 8.32 4.51 -10.62
C ALA A 92 9.28 5.41 -11.40
N ARG A 93 9.45 5.18 -12.73
CA ARG A 93 10.33 5.99 -13.59
C ARG A 93 9.69 7.28 -14.10
N ILE A 94 8.36 7.39 -14.12
CA ILE A 94 7.65 8.53 -14.78
C ILE A 94 8.02 9.90 -14.18
N GLY A 95 8.50 9.94 -12.94
CA GLY A 95 8.93 11.18 -12.29
C GLY A 95 10.44 11.45 -12.32
N ASN A 96 11.28 10.43 -12.49
CA ASN A 96 12.72 10.57 -12.29
C ASN A 96 13.35 11.33 -13.46
N ILE A 97 14.07 12.39 -13.14
CA ILE A 97 14.71 13.27 -14.14
C ILE A 97 16.20 12.93 -14.21
N CYS A 98 16.79 12.44 -13.12
CA CYS A 98 18.13 11.89 -13.08
C CYS A 98 18.06 10.36 -13.05
N ASP A 99 19.06 9.72 -13.64
CA ASP A 99 19.23 8.29 -13.83
C ASP A 99 18.30 7.39 -12.99
N HIS A 100 17.24 6.88 -13.61
CA HIS A 100 16.26 6.04 -12.93
C HIS A 100 16.86 4.81 -12.24
N GLN A 101 18.01 4.32 -12.73
CA GLN A 101 18.73 3.21 -12.12
C GLN A 101 19.30 3.59 -10.75
N TRP A 102 19.63 4.87 -10.55
CA TRP A 102 20.17 5.36 -9.30
C TRP A 102 19.14 5.29 -8.17
N THR A 103 17.95 5.86 -8.36
CA THR A 103 16.90 5.89 -7.33
C THR A 103 16.41 4.49 -6.97
N THR A 104 16.25 3.59 -7.95
CA THR A 104 15.85 2.20 -7.68
C THR A 104 16.94 1.44 -6.93
N SER A 105 18.20 1.57 -7.34
CA SER A 105 19.34 0.94 -6.64
C SER A 105 19.46 1.44 -5.21
N ARG A 106 19.28 2.75 -4.97
CA ARG A 106 19.30 3.34 -3.63
C ARG A 106 18.17 2.81 -2.76
N LEU A 107 16.95 2.68 -3.29
CA LEU A 107 15.82 2.10 -2.56
C LEU A 107 16.02 0.60 -2.26
N PHE A 108 16.57 -0.17 -3.20
CA PHE A 108 16.87 -1.59 -2.96
C PHE A 108 17.99 -1.77 -1.92
N ASP A 109 18.99 -0.91 -1.92
CA ASP A 109 20.04 -0.92 -0.91
C ASP A 109 19.52 -0.49 0.46
N ALA A 110 18.72 0.58 0.51
CA ALA A 110 18.05 1.02 1.73
C ALA A 110 17.09 -0.05 2.31
N ALA A 111 16.52 -0.90 1.45
CA ALA A 111 15.70 -2.05 1.83
C ALA A 111 16.52 -3.29 2.24
N GLY A 112 17.85 -3.28 2.06
CA GLY A 112 18.71 -4.45 2.27
C GLY A 112 18.46 -5.58 1.27
N LEU A 113 17.99 -5.26 0.07
CA LEU A 113 17.75 -6.24 -1.00
C LEU A 113 18.97 -6.42 -1.91
N THR A 114 19.85 -5.42 -2.00
CA THR A 114 21.12 -5.56 -2.72
C THR A 114 22.21 -6.14 -1.82
N PRO A 115 23.07 -7.03 -2.34
CA PRO A 115 24.19 -7.59 -1.58
C PRO A 115 25.34 -6.59 -1.35
N TRP A 116 25.26 -5.40 -1.96
CA TRP A 116 26.25 -4.34 -1.81
C TRP A 116 26.04 -3.69 -0.44
N ALA A 117 26.89 -3.99 0.54
CA ALA A 117 26.85 -3.28 1.79
C ALA A 117 27.04 -1.78 1.52
N SER A 118 26.28 -0.94 2.22
CA SER A 118 26.30 0.54 2.22
C SER A 118 27.68 1.23 2.27
N THR A 119 28.77 0.48 2.41
CA THR A 119 30.16 0.93 2.43
C THR A 119 30.67 1.47 1.10
N VAL A 120 30.01 1.19 -0.02
CA VAL A 120 30.43 1.74 -1.33
C VAL A 120 29.88 3.15 -1.56
N TRP A 121 28.80 3.53 -0.87
CA TRP A 121 28.21 4.86 -1.05
C TRP A 121 29.05 5.92 -0.32
N PRO A 122 29.28 7.08 -0.96
CA PRO A 122 29.81 8.26 -0.27
C PRO A 122 29.01 8.53 1.02
N GLN A 123 29.67 9.01 2.08
CA GLN A 123 28.99 9.27 3.36
C GLN A 123 27.79 10.23 3.21
N SER A 124 27.85 11.16 2.25
CA SER A 124 26.76 12.07 1.86
C SER A 124 25.55 11.37 1.21
N MET A 125 25.69 10.11 0.81
CA MET A 125 24.67 9.31 0.13
C MET A 125 24.02 8.26 1.03
N ARG A 126 24.25 8.32 2.35
CA ARG A 126 23.61 7.41 3.30
C ARG A 126 22.08 7.51 3.24
N HIS A 127 21.42 6.39 3.45
CA HIS A 127 19.96 6.23 3.26
C HIS A 127 19.11 6.99 4.26
N ASP A 128 19.73 7.48 5.34
CA ASP A 128 19.08 8.17 6.44
C ASP A 128 18.92 9.69 6.17
N GLU A 129 19.63 10.23 5.18
CA GLU A 129 19.60 11.65 4.85
C GLU A 129 18.98 11.93 3.48
N ALA A 130 18.28 13.05 3.39
CA ALA A 130 17.74 13.54 2.14
C ALA A 130 18.92 14.08 1.31
N HIS A 131 19.22 13.42 0.20
CA HIS A 131 20.33 13.78 -0.69
C HIS A 131 19.76 14.10 -2.06
N ARG A 132 20.06 15.30 -2.55
CA ARG A 132 19.73 15.77 -3.88
C ARG A 132 20.94 15.51 -4.77
N SER A 133 20.76 14.90 -5.94
CA SER A 133 21.86 14.87 -6.91
C SER A 133 22.13 16.30 -7.36
N ASP A 134 23.32 16.81 -7.06
CA ASP A 134 23.71 18.20 -7.34
C ASP A 134 23.99 18.46 -8.85
N ASP A 135 23.66 17.51 -9.73
CA ASP A 135 23.93 17.56 -11.17
C ASP A 135 22.85 18.30 -12.01
N TYR A 136 22.37 19.46 -11.52
CA TYR A 136 21.47 20.34 -12.29
C TYR A 136 22.03 21.74 -12.51
#